data_AF-A0A940EPT7-F1
#
_entry.id   AF-A0A940EPT7-F1
#
_cell.length_a   1.000
_cell.length_b   1.000
_cell.length_c   1.000
_cell.angle_alpha   90.00
_cell.angle_beta   90.00
_cell.angle_gamma   90.00
#
_symmetry.space_group_name_H-M   'P 1'
#
loop_
_entity.id
_entity.type
_entity.pdbx_description
1 polymer ?
#
loop_
_entity_poly.entity_id
_entity_poly.type
_entity_poly.pdbx_seq_one_letter_code
_entity_poly.pdbx_strand_id
1 'polypeptide(L)'
;MKKALIYLFFVILALVLTAGVAAYLIVRLALAPGPDEWPARVQAGPLAFDVGVPTAIRLATSSWFAPWIAGRTLDTGFGPVTFGWDEPSGTLELQCAPCSATVHSLGKAPIRVDRLKATVRRDAGTLGGVLEASAPGAVAAEGSGSVVLHGRWDGRLTQKSLQLDIRADDAPIAHWYAVLAPDLPELKHARIGGTMGLRAQVGLPGGAYSLHPRIEGFTVDGLGTEAIANARTSCGPASRLGSESWLARAVISAEDQRFFNHPGYDLTELAASLEANQKASRTERGGSTITQQLAKILVTGGEQNAERKLRELLYAVEMEQTLGKMRILQLYLDNAPWGARICGAETAARTYFKRPARNLEPVQAVWLASMLTNPALAVRKWQQDGNINVDRATRVAEGVRGISKVQRDALLKSVAAARFPAP
;
A
#
# COMPACT_ATOMS: atom_id res chain seq x y z
N MET A 1 -49.14 -45.08 23.39
CA MET A 1 -47.85 -45.03 22.65
C MET A 1 -47.49 -43.63 22.14
N LYS A 2 -48.34 -42.91 21.40
CA LYS A 2 -48.03 -41.54 20.90
C LYS A 2 -47.59 -40.52 21.98
N LYS A 3 -48.25 -40.46 23.13
CA LYS A 3 -47.91 -39.50 24.21
C LYS A 3 -46.53 -39.77 24.84
N ALA A 4 -46.18 -41.04 25.07
CA ALA A 4 -44.88 -41.41 25.63
C ALA A 4 -43.71 -41.09 24.67
N LEU A 5 -43.92 -41.29 23.36
CA LEU A 5 -42.94 -40.94 22.34
C LEU A 5 -42.71 -39.41 22.27
N ILE A 6 -43.77 -38.61 22.41
CA ILE A 6 -43.70 -37.15 22.46
C ILE A 6 -42.95 -36.68 23.72
N TYR A 7 -43.24 -37.24 24.89
CA TYR A 7 -42.50 -36.93 26.11
C TYR A 7 -41.02 -37.28 26.00
N LEU A 8 -40.70 -38.48 25.47
CA LEU A 8 -39.32 -38.89 25.24
C LEU A 8 -38.60 -37.93 24.28
N PHE A 9 -39.27 -37.50 23.21
CA PHE A 9 -38.73 -36.49 22.29
C PHE A 9 -38.42 -35.17 23.00
N PHE A 10 -39.33 -34.63 23.81
CA PHE A 10 -39.10 -33.38 24.55
C PHE A 10 -38.00 -33.51 25.60
N VAL A 11 -37.86 -34.66 26.26
CA VAL A 11 -36.77 -34.92 27.22
C VAL A 11 -35.42 -34.97 26.50
N ILE A 12 -35.34 -35.69 25.37
CA ILE A 12 -34.12 -35.75 24.55
C ILE A 12 -33.78 -34.35 24.01
N LEU A 13 -34.78 -33.61 23.52
CA LEU A 13 -34.58 -32.24 23.04
C LEU A 13 -34.06 -31.32 24.16
N ALA A 14 -34.63 -31.39 25.36
CA ALA A 14 -34.19 -30.61 26.52
C ALA A 14 -32.75 -30.96 26.94
N LEU A 15 -32.38 -32.24 26.92
CA LEU A 15 -31.02 -32.71 27.19
C LEU A 15 -30.02 -32.22 26.14
N VAL A 16 -30.37 -32.31 24.85
CA VAL A 16 -29.53 -31.81 23.76
C VAL A 16 -29.36 -30.28 23.86
N LEU A 17 -30.43 -29.55 24.17
CA LEU A 17 -30.38 -28.10 24.36
C LEU A 17 -29.51 -27.71 25.58
N THR A 18 -29.69 -28.37 26.72
CA THR A 18 -28.87 -28.09 27.92
C THR A 18 -27.42 -28.45 27.72
N ALA A 19 -27.11 -29.60 27.09
CA ALA A 19 -25.75 -29.97 26.72
C ALA A 19 -25.13 -28.95 25.75
N GLY A 20 -25.91 -28.47 24.77
CA GLY A 20 -25.49 -27.43 23.83
C GLY A 20 -25.18 -26.09 24.52
N VAL A 21 -26.03 -25.66 25.45
CA VAL A 21 -25.81 -24.43 26.25
C VAL A 21 -24.59 -24.58 27.17
N ALA A 22 -24.45 -25.72 27.84
CA ALA A 22 -23.30 -25.99 28.70
C ALA A 22 -21.99 -25.99 27.90
N ALA A 23 -21.96 -26.68 26.75
CA ALA A 23 -20.81 -26.67 25.84
C ALA A 23 -20.48 -25.24 25.37
N TYR A 24 -21.50 -24.46 25.00
CA TYR A 24 -21.31 -23.05 24.63
C TYR A 24 -20.72 -22.23 25.77
N LEU A 25 -21.23 -22.35 26.99
CA LEU A 25 -20.71 -21.62 28.15
C LEU A 25 -19.28 -22.03 28.51
N ILE A 26 -18.95 -23.32 28.39
CA ILE A 26 -17.59 -23.84 28.59
C ILE A 26 -16.64 -23.24 27.55
N VAL A 27 -16.99 -23.29 26.27
CA VAL A 27 -16.17 -22.71 25.19
C VAL A 27 -16.00 -21.21 25.39
N ARG A 28 -17.08 -20.50 25.71
CA ARG A 28 -17.06 -19.06 25.97
C ARG A 28 -16.16 -18.71 27.15
N LEU A 29 -16.20 -19.49 28.24
CA LEU A 29 -15.37 -19.26 29.41
C LEU A 29 -13.90 -19.62 29.16
N ALA A 30 -13.64 -20.73 28.45
CA ALA A 30 -12.29 -21.19 28.14
C ALA A 30 -11.56 -20.27 27.15
N LEU A 31 -12.29 -19.61 26.25
CA LEU A 31 -11.75 -18.66 25.30
C LEU A 31 -11.85 -17.20 25.77
N ALA A 32 -12.47 -16.95 26.93
CA ALA A 32 -12.63 -15.59 27.44
C ALA A 32 -11.25 -14.92 27.60
N PRO A 33 -11.11 -13.64 27.21
CA PRO A 33 -9.85 -12.92 27.38
C PRO A 33 -9.39 -12.94 28.84
N GLY A 34 -8.16 -13.40 29.07
CA GLY A 34 -7.54 -13.32 30.39
C GLY A 34 -7.19 -11.88 30.79
N PRO A 35 -6.73 -11.66 32.04
CA PRO A 35 -6.19 -10.38 32.45
C PRO A 35 -5.08 -9.97 31.49
N ASP A 36 -5.15 -8.76 30.96
CA ASP A 36 -4.20 -8.19 30.00
C ASP A 36 -4.14 -8.86 28.60
N GLU A 37 -5.00 -9.83 28.28
CA GLU A 37 -5.08 -10.36 26.92
C GLU A 37 -5.86 -9.43 26.00
N TRP A 38 -5.36 -9.22 24.78
CA TRP A 38 -6.13 -8.46 23.80
C TRP A 38 -7.26 -9.33 23.23
N PRO A 39 -8.51 -8.83 23.26
CA PRO A 39 -9.64 -9.57 22.74
C PRO A 39 -9.74 -9.43 21.23
N ALA A 40 -10.30 -10.45 20.58
CA ALA A 40 -10.89 -10.35 19.25
C ALA A 40 -12.34 -10.82 19.32
N ARG A 41 -13.25 -10.08 18.68
CA ARG A 41 -14.66 -10.46 18.61
C ARG A 41 -14.85 -11.48 17.49
N VAL A 42 -15.33 -12.66 17.83
CA VAL A 42 -15.59 -13.74 16.89
C VAL A 42 -17.10 -13.94 16.76
N GLN A 43 -17.57 -14.16 15.52
CA GLN A 43 -18.95 -14.46 15.22
C GLN A 43 -19.08 -15.89 14.69
N ALA A 44 -19.88 -16.71 15.36
CA ALA A 44 -20.17 -18.09 14.98
C ALA A 44 -21.69 -18.27 14.84
N GLY A 45 -22.20 -18.12 13.62
CA GLY A 45 -23.65 -18.08 13.37
C GLY A 45 -24.32 -16.89 14.09
N PRO A 46 -25.38 -17.10 14.90
CA PRO A 46 -26.04 -16.04 15.64
C PRO A 46 -25.30 -15.61 16.91
N LEU A 47 -24.23 -16.30 17.30
CA LEU A 47 -23.52 -16.07 18.56
C LEU A 47 -22.28 -15.21 18.31
N ALA A 48 -22.10 -14.18 19.12
CA ALA A 48 -20.90 -13.34 19.13
C ALA A 48 -20.29 -13.33 20.53
N PHE A 49 -18.99 -13.59 20.62
CA PHE A 49 -18.26 -13.60 21.88
C PHE A 49 -16.83 -13.12 21.69
N ASP A 50 -16.24 -12.59 22.76
CA ASP A 50 -14.85 -12.14 22.76
C ASP A 50 -13.93 -13.30 23.09
N VAL A 51 -12.83 -13.37 22.35
CA VAL A 51 -11.82 -14.41 22.48
C VAL A 51 -10.47 -13.77 22.78
N GLY A 52 -9.78 -14.27 23.81
CA GLY A 52 -8.37 -13.92 24.06
C GLY A 52 -7.50 -14.45 22.93
N VAL A 53 -6.94 -13.56 22.11
CA VAL A 53 -6.18 -13.97 20.91
C VAL A 53 -4.97 -14.86 21.25
N PRO A 54 -4.14 -14.56 22.26
CA PRO A 54 -3.06 -15.47 22.66
C PRO A 54 -3.56 -16.85 23.06
N THR A 55 -4.66 -16.92 23.81
CA THR A 55 -5.29 -18.18 24.23
C THR A 55 -5.78 -18.98 23.03
N ALA A 56 -6.46 -18.34 22.09
CA ALA A 56 -6.92 -18.97 20.86
C ALA A 56 -5.75 -19.51 20.02
N ILE A 57 -4.67 -18.75 19.86
CA ILE A 57 -3.49 -19.20 19.11
C ILE A 57 -2.85 -20.42 19.79
N ARG A 58 -2.69 -20.39 21.12
CA ARG A 58 -2.12 -21.51 21.88
C ARG A 58 -2.94 -22.79 21.74
N LEU A 59 -4.27 -22.64 21.75
CA LEU A 59 -5.20 -23.74 21.59
C LEU A 59 -5.18 -24.29 20.15
N ALA A 60 -5.30 -23.42 19.14
CA ALA A 60 -5.30 -23.78 17.73
C ALA A 60 -4.00 -24.46 17.28
N THR A 61 -2.88 -24.18 17.94
CA THR A 61 -1.57 -24.79 17.65
C THR A 61 -1.23 -25.98 18.57
N SER A 62 -2.17 -26.43 19.41
CA SER A 62 -1.93 -27.58 20.30
C SER A 62 -2.23 -28.91 19.59
N SER A 63 -1.42 -29.93 19.86
CA SER A 63 -1.55 -31.24 19.21
C SER A 63 -2.86 -31.97 19.49
N TRP A 64 -3.52 -31.67 20.61
CA TRP A 64 -4.79 -32.31 20.97
C TRP A 64 -6.00 -31.61 20.35
N PHE A 65 -5.91 -30.30 20.06
CA PHE A 65 -7.03 -29.50 19.56
C PHE A 65 -6.92 -29.19 18.06
N ALA A 66 -5.72 -28.99 17.52
CA ALA A 66 -5.53 -28.68 16.11
C ALA A 66 -6.17 -29.73 15.15
N PRO A 67 -6.11 -31.05 15.43
CA PRO A 67 -6.84 -32.04 14.62
C PRO A 67 -8.36 -31.84 14.59
N TRP A 68 -8.95 -31.30 15.65
CA TRP A 68 -10.40 -31.07 15.74
C TRP A 68 -10.88 -29.91 14.86
N ILE A 69 -10.01 -28.95 14.58
CA ILE A 69 -10.32 -27.81 13.71
C ILE A 69 -9.87 -28.06 12.26
N ALA A 70 -9.08 -29.11 11.99
CA ALA A 70 -8.69 -29.47 10.64
C ALA A 70 -9.91 -29.70 9.73
N GLY A 71 -9.86 -29.17 8.51
CA GLY A 71 -10.97 -29.17 7.55
C GLY A 71 -12.07 -28.14 7.83
N ARG A 72 -12.05 -27.45 8.98
CA ARG A 72 -12.99 -26.35 9.25
C ARG A 72 -12.56 -25.09 8.52
N THR A 73 -13.54 -24.25 8.19
CA THR A 73 -13.30 -22.94 7.58
C THR A 73 -13.90 -21.86 8.48
N LEU A 74 -13.14 -20.79 8.67
CA LEU A 74 -13.56 -19.60 9.40
C LEU A 74 -13.56 -18.41 8.45
N ASP A 75 -14.68 -17.72 8.35
CA ASP A 75 -14.75 -16.46 7.62
C ASP A 75 -14.06 -15.35 8.43
N THR A 76 -13.04 -14.75 7.84
CA THR A 76 -12.28 -13.65 8.44
C THR A 76 -12.45 -12.37 7.64
N GLY A 77 -11.99 -11.24 8.20
CA GLY A 77 -11.93 -9.98 7.45
C GLY A 77 -11.03 -10.03 6.21
N PHE A 78 -10.17 -11.07 6.10
CA PHE A 78 -9.31 -11.29 4.94
C PHE A 78 -9.91 -12.28 3.92
N GLY A 79 -11.00 -12.97 4.24
CA GLY A 79 -11.53 -14.07 3.45
C GLY A 79 -11.68 -15.38 4.26
N PRO A 80 -12.19 -16.44 3.63
CA PRO A 80 -12.35 -17.74 4.28
C PRO A 80 -10.99 -18.39 4.53
N VAL A 81 -10.72 -18.75 5.78
CA VAL A 81 -9.50 -19.45 6.20
C VAL A 81 -9.84 -20.89 6.57
N THR A 82 -9.34 -21.84 5.79
CA THR A 82 -9.43 -23.27 6.08
C THR A 82 -8.23 -23.72 6.91
N PHE A 83 -8.49 -24.48 7.98
CA PHE A 83 -7.46 -25.03 8.84
C PHE A 83 -7.07 -26.44 8.38
N GLY A 84 -5.79 -26.78 8.44
CA GLY A 84 -5.25 -28.12 8.26
C GLY A 84 -4.31 -28.48 9.41
N TRP A 85 -4.03 -29.76 9.57
CA TRP A 85 -3.09 -30.24 10.60
C TRP A 85 -2.17 -31.29 9.99
N ASP A 86 -0.87 -31.05 10.05
CA ASP A 86 0.15 -32.01 9.67
C ASP A 86 0.70 -32.71 10.91
N GLU A 87 0.19 -33.92 11.15
CA GLU A 87 0.44 -34.69 12.36
C GLU A 87 1.92 -35.10 12.53
N PRO A 88 2.63 -35.59 11.49
CA PRO A 88 4.07 -35.87 11.56
C PRO A 88 4.93 -34.69 12.00
N SER A 89 4.63 -33.47 11.52
CA SER A 89 5.44 -32.28 11.84
C SER A 89 4.91 -31.48 13.03
N GLY A 90 3.71 -31.78 13.51
CA GLY A 90 3.03 -31.05 14.58
C GLY A 90 2.70 -29.61 14.16
N THR A 91 2.33 -29.41 12.90
CA THR A 91 2.19 -28.09 12.29
C THR A 91 0.75 -27.81 11.90
N LEU A 92 0.24 -26.65 12.31
CA LEU A 92 -1.05 -26.14 11.87
C LEU A 92 -0.88 -25.50 10.49
N GLU A 93 -1.74 -25.85 9.55
CA GLU A 93 -1.81 -25.21 8.24
C GLU A 93 -3.00 -24.26 8.20
N LEU A 94 -2.81 -23.09 7.60
CA LEU A 94 -3.83 -22.09 7.36
C LEU A 94 -3.86 -21.80 5.86
N GLN A 95 -5.02 -21.92 5.22
CA GLN A 95 -5.19 -21.57 3.81
C GLN A 95 -6.31 -20.55 3.66
N CYS A 96 -5.98 -19.37 3.17
CA CYS A 96 -6.94 -18.34 2.79
C CYS A 96 -7.12 -18.33 1.27
N ALA A 97 -8.35 -18.53 0.78
CA ALA A 97 -8.65 -18.58 -0.66
C ALA A 97 -10.12 -18.24 -0.99
N PRO A 98 -10.42 -17.12 -1.67
CA PRO A 98 -9.51 -16.01 -1.97
C PRO A 98 -9.20 -15.19 -0.71
N CYS A 99 -7.98 -14.67 -0.64
CA CYS A 99 -7.54 -13.75 0.41
C CYS A 99 -7.57 -12.32 -0.10
N SER A 100 -7.98 -11.38 0.73
CA SER A 100 -7.98 -9.96 0.39
C SER A 100 -7.65 -9.08 1.59
N ALA A 101 -6.87 -8.02 1.38
CA ALA A 101 -6.51 -7.09 2.44
C ALA A 101 -6.54 -5.65 1.95
N THR A 102 -7.20 -4.76 2.70
CA THR A 102 -7.20 -3.32 2.40
C THR A 102 -5.96 -2.67 2.99
N VAL A 103 -5.10 -2.14 2.12
CA VAL A 103 -3.94 -1.35 2.53
C VAL A 103 -4.23 0.12 2.22
N HIS A 104 -4.54 0.91 3.25
CA HIS A 104 -4.98 2.30 3.12
C HIS A 104 -4.02 3.17 2.29
N SER A 105 -2.71 2.89 2.34
CA SER A 105 -1.70 3.61 1.56
C SER A 105 -1.69 3.27 0.06
N LEU A 106 -2.31 2.16 -0.35
CA LEU A 106 -2.36 1.67 -1.74
C LEU A 106 -3.71 1.91 -2.42
N GLY A 107 -4.71 2.41 -1.71
CA GLY A 107 -6.02 2.76 -2.25
C GLY A 107 -7.17 2.14 -1.45
N LYS A 108 -8.39 2.25 -1.99
CA LYS A 108 -9.61 1.73 -1.34
C LYS A 108 -9.92 0.28 -1.70
N ALA A 109 -9.47 -0.18 -2.87
CA ALA A 109 -9.64 -1.56 -3.28
C ALA A 109 -8.67 -2.47 -2.51
N PRO A 110 -9.13 -3.63 -2.02
CA PRO A 110 -8.26 -4.58 -1.36
C PRO A 110 -7.29 -5.21 -2.37
N ILE A 111 -6.07 -5.49 -1.92
CA ILE A 111 -5.17 -6.40 -2.63
C ILE A 111 -5.75 -7.79 -2.51
N ARG A 112 -5.83 -8.52 -3.62
CA ARG A 112 -6.32 -9.90 -3.65
C ARG A 112 -5.17 -10.85 -3.93
N VAL A 113 -5.18 -11.98 -3.23
CA VAL A 113 -4.28 -13.11 -3.46
C VAL A 113 -5.19 -14.34 -3.52
N ASP A 114 -5.16 -15.06 -4.63
CA ASP A 114 -6.09 -16.17 -4.85
C ASP A 114 -5.93 -17.29 -3.82
N ARG A 115 -4.69 -17.60 -3.46
CA ARG A 115 -4.40 -18.55 -2.39
C ARG A 115 -3.17 -18.12 -1.62
N LEU A 116 -3.36 -17.94 -0.31
CA LEU A 116 -2.29 -17.74 0.66
C LEU A 116 -2.30 -18.91 1.65
N LYS A 117 -1.24 -19.72 1.65
CA LYS A 117 -1.01 -20.79 2.63
C LYS A 117 0.05 -20.33 3.64
N ALA A 118 -0.19 -20.58 4.92
CA ALA A 118 0.77 -20.37 5.99
C ALA A 118 0.84 -21.63 6.84
N THR A 119 2.03 -22.00 7.30
CA THR A 119 2.20 -23.03 8.32
C THR A 119 2.57 -22.38 9.65
N VAL A 120 2.14 -22.99 10.75
CA VAL A 120 2.35 -22.52 12.11
C VAL A 120 2.82 -23.67 12.98
N ARG A 121 4.08 -23.61 13.39
CA ARG A 121 4.63 -24.44 14.47
C ARG A 121 4.85 -23.56 15.69
N ARG A 122 4.39 -24.02 16.85
CA ARG A 122 4.57 -23.33 18.12
C ARG A 122 5.53 -24.09 19.01
N ASP A 123 6.49 -23.38 19.60
CA ASP A 123 7.33 -23.87 20.68
C ASP A 123 7.27 -22.89 21.85
N ALA A 124 6.55 -23.29 22.91
CA ALA A 124 6.20 -22.41 24.02
C ALA A 124 5.59 -21.06 23.56
N GLY A 125 6.37 -19.97 23.65
CA GLY A 125 5.99 -18.62 23.26
C GLY A 125 6.52 -18.19 21.88
N THR A 126 7.30 -19.00 21.19
CA THR A 126 7.74 -18.75 19.83
C THR A 126 6.83 -19.45 18.83
N LEU A 127 6.65 -18.80 17.68
CA LEU A 127 5.89 -19.27 16.55
C LEU A 127 6.77 -19.16 15.32
N GLY A 128 6.57 -20.04 14.34
CA GLY A 128 7.19 -19.86 13.04
C GLY A 128 6.65 -20.84 12.01
N GLY A 129 6.99 -20.58 10.76
CA GLY A 129 6.62 -21.45 9.65
C GLY A 129 6.95 -20.84 8.30
N VAL A 130 6.28 -21.37 7.28
CA VAL A 130 6.45 -20.93 5.89
C VAL A 130 5.18 -20.26 5.39
N LEU A 131 5.34 -19.41 4.39
CA LEU A 131 4.28 -18.72 3.66
C LEU A 131 4.40 -19.06 2.19
N GLU A 132 3.27 -19.34 1.55
CA GLU A 132 3.17 -19.57 0.12
C GLU A 132 2.00 -18.76 -0.44
N ALA A 133 2.28 -17.88 -1.39
CA ALA A 133 1.26 -17.13 -2.10
C ALA A 133 1.24 -17.56 -3.57
N SER A 134 0.06 -17.88 -4.10
CA SER A 134 -0.09 -18.37 -5.47
C SER A 134 -1.33 -17.80 -6.13
N ALA A 135 -1.28 -17.68 -7.46
CA ALA A 135 -2.38 -17.28 -8.32
C ALA A 135 -2.67 -18.40 -9.34
N PRO A 136 -3.73 -19.22 -9.14
CA PRO A 136 -4.11 -20.26 -10.08
C PRO A 136 -4.43 -19.66 -11.47
N GLY A 137 -3.63 -20.00 -12.47
CA GLY A 137 -3.78 -19.48 -13.83
C GLY A 137 -2.80 -18.36 -14.19
N ALA A 138 -2.03 -17.84 -13.24
CA ALA A 138 -0.86 -17.04 -13.57
C ALA A 138 0.19 -17.94 -14.22
N VAL A 139 0.39 -17.75 -15.53
CA VAL A 139 1.41 -18.47 -16.31
C VAL A 139 2.70 -17.67 -16.19
N ALA A 140 3.77 -18.29 -15.68
CA ALA A 140 5.11 -17.72 -15.80
C ALA A 140 5.43 -17.56 -17.29
N ALA A 141 5.99 -16.42 -17.69
CA ALA A 141 6.35 -16.15 -19.10
C ALA A 141 7.29 -17.21 -19.73
N GLU A 142 7.86 -18.12 -18.93
CA GLU A 142 8.85 -19.11 -19.35
C GLU A 142 8.47 -20.59 -19.11
N GLY A 143 7.23 -20.95 -18.74
CA GLY A 143 6.87 -22.37 -18.68
C GLY A 143 5.59 -22.69 -17.90
N SER A 144 4.98 -23.83 -18.25
CA SER A 144 3.75 -24.32 -17.64
C SER A 144 3.96 -24.71 -16.17
N GLY A 145 3.76 -23.75 -15.27
CA GLY A 145 3.79 -23.97 -13.83
C GLY A 145 2.99 -22.88 -13.13
N SER A 146 2.37 -23.22 -12.00
CA SER A 146 1.75 -22.23 -11.12
C SER A 146 2.82 -21.33 -10.52
N VAL A 147 2.68 -20.01 -10.67
CA VAL A 147 3.56 -19.05 -9.98
C VAL A 147 3.29 -19.11 -8.48
N VAL A 148 4.34 -19.40 -7.71
CA VAL A 148 4.31 -19.43 -6.24
C VAL A 148 5.42 -18.54 -5.69
N LEU A 149 5.07 -17.68 -4.74
CA LEU A 149 6.00 -16.94 -3.91
C LEU A 149 6.17 -17.63 -2.58
N HIS A 150 7.42 -17.87 -2.17
CA HIS A 150 7.75 -18.50 -0.90
C HIS A 150 8.28 -17.49 0.10
N GLY A 151 8.09 -17.79 1.37
CA GLY A 151 8.66 -17.04 2.47
C GLY A 151 8.66 -17.82 3.76
N ARG A 152 9.30 -17.24 4.76
CA ARG A 152 9.30 -17.72 6.13
C ARG A 152 8.83 -16.62 7.06
N TRP A 153 8.31 -17.01 8.21
CA TRP A 153 7.97 -16.08 9.25
C TRP A 153 8.30 -16.66 10.61
N ASP A 154 8.69 -15.77 11.51
CA ASP A 154 8.97 -16.06 12.90
C ASP A 154 8.11 -15.13 13.75
N GLY A 155 7.77 -15.54 14.97
CA GLY A 155 6.97 -14.72 15.85
C GLY A 155 7.19 -14.99 17.33
N ARG A 156 6.89 -13.98 18.14
CA ARG A 156 6.89 -14.07 19.60
C ARG A 156 5.52 -13.72 20.14
N LEU A 157 4.88 -14.69 20.78
CA LEU A 157 3.58 -14.57 21.41
C LEU A 157 3.73 -14.35 22.92
N THR A 158 3.15 -13.26 23.40
CA THR A 158 3.01 -12.94 24.83
C THR A 158 1.52 -12.85 25.17
N GLN A 159 1.18 -12.59 26.43
CA GLN A 159 -0.21 -12.26 26.80
C GLN A 159 -0.70 -10.95 26.17
N LYS A 160 0.19 -9.98 25.94
CA LYS A 160 -0.16 -8.61 25.53
C LYS A 160 0.07 -8.30 24.05
N SER A 161 0.98 -9.02 23.41
CA SER A 161 1.32 -8.79 22.01
C SER A 161 1.74 -10.05 21.26
N LEU A 162 1.60 -9.98 19.93
CA LEU A 162 2.21 -10.88 18.96
C LEU A 162 3.09 -10.04 18.03
N GLN A 163 4.39 -10.31 18.05
CA GLN A 163 5.35 -9.73 17.11
C GLN A 163 5.66 -10.76 16.04
N LEU A 164 5.58 -10.37 14.76
CA LEU A 164 5.86 -11.20 13.60
C LEU A 164 6.97 -10.58 12.76
N ASP A 165 7.95 -11.39 12.38
CA ASP A 165 8.98 -11.07 11.40
C ASP A 165 8.76 -11.96 10.17
N ILE A 166 8.41 -11.36 9.03
CA ILE A 166 8.10 -12.06 7.78
C ILE A 166 9.22 -11.77 6.77
N ARG A 167 9.70 -12.81 6.10
CA ARG A 167 10.71 -12.73 5.04
C ARG A 167 10.22 -13.53 3.83
N ALA A 168 9.81 -12.84 2.78
CA ALA A 168 9.60 -13.46 1.47
C ALA A 168 10.95 -13.59 0.75
N ASP A 169 11.14 -14.74 0.12
CA ASP A 169 12.35 -15.05 -0.63
C ASP A 169 12.45 -14.15 -1.88
N ASP A 170 13.67 -14.00 -2.41
CA ASP A 170 13.85 -13.28 -3.67
C ASP A 170 13.24 -14.11 -4.81
N ALA A 171 12.33 -13.50 -5.55
CA ALA A 171 11.66 -14.09 -6.71
C ALA A 171 11.64 -13.10 -7.88
N PRO A 172 11.54 -13.57 -9.14
CA PRO A 172 11.35 -12.71 -10.29
C PRO A 172 10.23 -11.69 -10.06
N ILE A 173 10.43 -10.43 -10.40
CA ILE A 173 9.41 -9.38 -10.19
C ILE A 173 8.12 -9.72 -10.94
N ALA A 174 8.22 -10.34 -12.12
CA ALA A 174 7.07 -10.85 -12.87
C ALA A 174 6.19 -11.79 -12.02
N HIS A 175 6.78 -12.62 -11.14
CA HIS A 175 6.04 -13.52 -10.26
C HIS A 175 5.26 -12.75 -9.19
N TRP A 176 5.83 -11.67 -8.66
CA TRP A 176 5.14 -10.78 -7.72
C TRP A 176 3.91 -10.14 -8.35
N TYR A 177 4.02 -9.64 -9.59
CA TYR A 177 2.89 -9.10 -10.32
C TYR A 177 1.83 -10.16 -10.62
N ALA A 178 2.24 -11.35 -11.06
CA ALA A 178 1.37 -12.48 -11.30
C ALA A 178 0.54 -12.88 -10.06
N VAL A 179 1.12 -12.78 -8.85
CA VAL A 179 0.41 -13.13 -7.61
C VAL A 179 -0.42 -11.99 -7.04
N LEU A 180 0.07 -10.75 -7.11
CA LEU A 180 -0.58 -9.59 -6.47
C LEU A 180 -1.61 -8.89 -7.36
N ALA A 181 -1.47 -9.03 -8.68
CA ALA A 181 -2.31 -8.36 -9.67
C ALA A 181 -2.37 -9.16 -10.99
N PRO A 182 -2.87 -10.41 -10.97
CA PRO A 182 -2.88 -11.30 -12.13
C PRO A 182 -3.67 -10.73 -13.33
N ASP A 183 -4.67 -9.89 -13.05
CA ASP A 183 -5.59 -9.35 -14.06
C ASP A 183 -5.05 -8.11 -14.80
N LEU A 184 -3.81 -7.69 -14.52
CA LEU A 184 -3.24 -6.50 -15.15
C LEU A 184 -3.05 -6.72 -16.67
N PRO A 185 -3.61 -5.84 -17.52
CA PRO A 185 -3.52 -6.00 -18.96
C PRO A 185 -2.07 -5.87 -19.47
N GLU A 186 -1.23 -5.11 -18.77
CA GLU A 186 0.19 -4.96 -19.09
C GLU A 186 0.97 -6.28 -19.05
N LEU A 187 0.59 -7.23 -18.19
CA LEU A 187 1.33 -8.50 -18.03
C LEU A 187 1.30 -9.39 -19.28
N LYS A 188 0.40 -9.13 -20.22
CA LYS A 188 0.33 -9.85 -21.50
C LYS A 188 1.45 -9.49 -22.47
N HIS A 189 2.05 -8.32 -22.32
CA HIS A 189 3.00 -7.76 -23.30
C HIS A 189 4.30 -7.28 -22.65
N ALA A 190 4.26 -6.92 -21.36
CA ALA A 190 5.42 -6.45 -20.62
C ALA A 190 6.43 -7.59 -20.40
N ARG A 191 7.70 -7.32 -20.71
CA ARG A 191 8.83 -8.10 -20.22
C ARG A 191 9.33 -7.45 -18.94
N ILE A 192 9.18 -8.14 -17.82
CA ILE A 192 9.53 -7.64 -16.49
C ILE A 192 10.76 -8.41 -16.00
N GLY A 193 11.88 -7.71 -15.87
CA GLY A 193 13.14 -8.25 -15.37
C GLY A 193 13.42 -7.87 -13.92
N GLY A 194 14.42 -8.52 -13.33
CA GLY A 194 14.87 -8.29 -11.96
C GLY A 194 14.20 -9.19 -10.92
N THR A 195 14.67 -9.07 -9.68
CA THR A 195 14.19 -9.83 -8.54
C THR A 195 13.68 -8.91 -7.45
N MET A 196 12.69 -9.40 -6.70
CA MET A 196 12.22 -8.74 -5.49
C MET A 196 12.10 -9.75 -4.36
N GLY A 197 12.53 -9.32 -3.17
CA GLY A 197 12.22 -9.95 -1.90
C GLY A 197 11.56 -8.95 -0.97
N LEU A 198 11.00 -9.43 0.14
CA LEU A 198 10.27 -8.58 1.08
C LEU A 198 10.61 -8.95 2.51
N ARG A 199 10.94 -7.94 3.33
CA ARG A 199 10.91 -8.09 4.79
C ARG A 199 9.80 -7.25 5.37
N ALA A 200 9.01 -7.82 6.25
CA ALA A 200 7.97 -7.11 6.97
C ALA A 200 8.01 -7.46 8.46
N GLN A 201 7.69 -6.48 9.29
CA GLN A 201 7.48 -6.69 10.72
C GLN A 201 6.06 -6.26 11.05
N VAL A 202 5.35 -7.03 11.88
CA VAL A 202 3.97 -6.72 12.28
C VAL A 202 3.82 -6.94 13.78
N GLY A 203 3.31 -5.92 14.48
CA GLY A 203 3.01 -5.96 15.90
C GLY A 203 1.51 -5.84 16.17
N LEU A 204 0.93 -6.88 16.76
CA LEU A 204 -0.47 -6.92 17.19
C LEU A 204 -0.57 -6.77 18.73
N PRO A 205 -1.67 -6.17 19.26
CA PRO A 205 -2.84 -5.62 18.56
C PRO A 205 -2.65 -4.20 18.00
N GLY A 206 -1.54 -3.53 18.34
CA GLY A 206 -1.33 -2.11 18.03
C GLY A 206 -1.25 -1.78 16.52
N GLY A 207 -1.14 -2.80 15.67
CA GLY A 207 -1.16 -2.64 14.21
C GLY A 207 0.09 -1.95 13.65
N ALA A 208 1.17 -1.84 14.42
CA ALA A 208 2.42 -1.29 13.92
C ALA A 208 3.02 -2.25 12.89
N TYR A 209 3.47 -1.73 11.75
CA TYR A 209 4.06 -2.56 10.71
C TYR A 209 5.19 -1.85 9.97
N SER A 210 6.25 -2.56 9.64
CA SER A 210 7.30 -2.06 8.75
C SER A 210 7.38 -2.92 7.49
N LEU A 211 7.74 -2.32 6.36
CA LEU A 211 7.83 -3.01 5.08
C LEU A 211 9.06 -2.52 4.31
N HIS A 212 9.95 -3.47 4.04
CA HIS A 212 11.25 -3.24 3.43
C HIS A 212 11.39 -4.16 2.20
N PRO A 213 10.95 -3.71 1.02
CA PRO A 213 11.19 -4.42 -0.21
C PRO A 213 12.67 -4.32 -0.58
N ARG A 214 13.24 -5.40 -1.10
CA ARG A 214 14.55 -5.43 -1.74
C ARG A 214 14.31 -5.68 -3.21
N ILE A 215 14.78 -4.77 -4.05
CA ILE A 215 14.59 -4.84 -5.51
C ILE A 215 15.97 -4.79 -6.15
N GLU A 216 16.26 -5.75 -7.03
CA GLU A 216 17.51 -5.82 -7.78
C GLU A 216 17.22 -5.95 -9.28
N GLY A 217 17.80 -5.07 -10.09
CA GLY A 217 17.72 -5.15 -11.55
C GLY A 217 16.32 -4.98 -12.16
N PHE A 218 15.42 -4.23 -11.50
CA PHE A 218 14.06 -4.05 -12.01
C PHE A 218 14.06 -3.29 -13.34
N THR A 219 13.58 -3.97 -14.37
CA THR A 219 13.47 -3.47 -15.75
C THR A 219 12.10 -3.83 -16.29
N VAL A 220 11.57 -2.98 -17.16
CA VAL A 220 10.30 -3.21 -17.85
C VAL A 220 10.48 -2.83 -19.31
N ASP A 221 10.07 -3.69 -20.24
CA ASP A 221 10.04 -3.39 -21.67
C ASP A 221 8.71 -3.83 -22.27
N GLY A 222 8.26 -3.15 -23.34
CA GLY A 222 7.11 -3.57 -24.15
C GLY A 222 5.78 -2.90 -23.79
N LEU A 223 5.77 -1.83 -22.99
CA LEU A 223 4.58 -0.99 -22.79
C LEU A 223 4.53 0.22 -23.73
N GLY A 224 5.59 0.47 -24.49
CA GLY A 224 5.60 1.47 -25.56
C GLY A 224 5.88 2.90 -25.08
N THR A 225 6.52 3.09 -23.91
CA THR A 225 6.82 4.44 -23.41
C THR A 225 7.79 5.22 -24.30
N GLU A 226 8.51 4.59 -25.22
CA GLU A 226 9.31 5.25 -26.26
C GLU A 226 8.48 6.18 -27.16
N ALA A 227 7.21 5.85 -27.40
CA ALA A 227 6.30 6.72 -28.16
C ALA A 227 6.05 8.07 -27.45
N ILE A 228 6.21 8.09 -26.11
CA ILE A 228 6.02 9.28 -25.27
C ILE A 228 7.22 10.24 -25.37
N ALA A 229 8.39 9.76 -25.83
CA ALA A 229 9.59 10.57 -25.94
C ALA A 229 9.36 11.86 -26.74
N ASN A 230 8.56 11.78 -27.81
CA ASN A 230 8.23 12.92 -28.66
C ASN A 230 6.80 13.44 -28.45
N ALA A 231 6.09 12.97 -27.43
CA ALA A 231 4.73 13.40 -27.14
C ALA A 231 4.69 14.90 -26.83
N ARG A 232 3.64 15.54 -27.35
CA ARG A 232 3.30 16.93 -27.06
C ARG A 232 2.18 16.97 -26.03
N THR A 233 2.24 17.93 -25.12
CA THR A 233 1.19 18.16 -24.13
C THR A 233 -0.08 18.70 -24.79
N SER A 234 -1.24 18.27 -24.28
CA SER A 234 -2.55 18.86 -24.59
C SER A 234 -2.95 19.97 -23.62
N CYS A 235 -2.17 20.20 -22.55
CA CYS A 235 -2.41 21.20 -21.51
C CYS A 235 -1.99 22.63 -21.89
N GLY A 236 -1.68 22.86 -23.17
CA GLY A 236 -1.29 24.16 -23.71
C GLY A 236 0.19 24.22 -24.14
N PRO A 237 0.80 25.41 -24.15
CA PRO A 237 2.19 25.55 -24.59
C PRO A 237 3.16 24.83 -23.65
N ALA A 238 4.15 24.15 -24.22
CA ALA A 238 5.24 23.53 -23.45
C ALA A 238 5.99 24.58 -22.64
N SER A 239 6.29 24.27 -21.38
CA SER A 239 6.99 25.16 -20.45
C SER A 239 8.46 25.36 -20.81
N ARG A 240 9.07 24.37 -21.48
CA ARG A 240 10.50 24.35 -21.88
C ARG A 240 11.43 24.68 -20.70
N LEU A 241 11.07 24.21 -19.51
CA LEU A 241 11.85 24.42 -18.30
C LEU A 241 12.97 23.39 -18.18
N GLY A 242 14.17 23.87 -17.89
CA GLY A 242 15.26 23.03 -17.41
C GLY A 242 15.16 22.76 -15.90
N SER A 243 15.92 21.75 -15.43
CA SER A 243 16.08 21.40 -14.01
C SER A 243 16.54 22.57 -13.14
N GLU A 244 17.24 23.53 -13.74
CA GLU A 244 17.78 24.71 -13.05
C GLU A 244 16.75 25.80 -12.80
N SER A 245 15.57 25.73 -13.43
CA SER A 245 14.53 26.71 -13.22
C SER A 245 13.96 26.65 -11.79
N TRP A 246 13.55 27.80 -11.25
CA TRP A 246 12.96 27.87 -9.91
C TRP A 246 11.75 26.96 -9.76
N LEU A 247 10.90 26.87 -10.78
CA LEU A 247 9.73 26.00 -10.74
C LEU A 247 10.12 24.53 -10.74
N ALA A 248 11.05 24.10 -11.60
CA ALA A 248 11.51 22.71 -11.60
C ALA A 248 12.10 22.30 -10.24
N ARG A 249 12.96 23.16 -9.65
CA ARG A 249 13.54 22.90 -8.33
C ARG A 249 12.50 22.87 -7.21
N ALA A 250 11.51 23.75 -7.26
CA ALA A 250 10.42 23.77 -6.29
C ALA A 250 9.54 22.52 -6.42
N VAL A 251 9.25 22.07 -7.64
CA VAL A 251 8.48 20.84 -7.90
C VAL A 251 9.21 19.59 -7.43
N ILE A 252 10.50 19.46 -7.78
CA ILE A 252 11.36 18.37 -7.25
C ILE A 252 11.36 18.42 -5.73
N SER A 253 11.50 19.61 -5.13
CA SER A 253 11.48 19.75 -3.68
C SER A 253 10.16 19.30 -3.04
N ALA A 254 9.04 19.61 -3.68
CA ALA A 254 7.69 19.39 -3.17
C ALA A 254 7.19 17.96 -3.34
N GLU A 255 7.59 17.29 -4.43
CA GLU A 255 7.01 16.02 -4.85
C GLU A 255 8.01 14.86 -4.80
N ASP A 256 9.30 15.12 -5.02
CA ASP A 256 10.30 14.06 -5.20
C ASP A 256 11.75 14.56 -4.98
N GLN A 257 12.14 14.72 -3.71
CA GLN A 257 13.45 15.26 -3.32
C GLN A 257 14.65 14.48 -3.87
N ARG A 258 14.44 13.21 -4.22
CA ARG A 258 15.46 12.28 -4.70
C ARG A 258 15.28 11.95 -6.17
N PHE A 259 14.54 12.77 -6.92
CA PHE A 259 14.18 12.54 -8.32
C PHE A 259 15.34 12.04 -9.19
N PHE A 260 16.54 12.61 -9.06
CA PHE A 260 17.71 12.21 -9.87
C PHE A 260 18.45 10.97 -9.35
N ASN A 261 18.07 10.42 -8.21
CA ASN A 261 18.80 9.37 -7.49
C ASN A 261 18.10 8.00 -7.47
N HIS A 262 16.93 7.88 -8.11
CA HIS A 262 16.18 6.64 -8.15
C HIS A 262 15.71 6.27 -9.57
N PRO A 263 15.43 5.01 -9.88
CA PRO A 263 15.00 4.56 -11.21
C PRO A 263 13.46 4.53 -11.33
N GLY A 264 12.79 5.65 -11.02
CA GLY A 264 11.33 5.76 -11.08
C GLY A 264 10.57 5.28 -9.84
N TYR A 265 11.22 4.59 -8.91
CA TYR A 265 10.68 4.23 -7.59
C TYR A 265 11.68 4.56 -6.49
N ASP A 266 11.21 5.15 -5.38
CA ASP A 266 12.06 5.49 -4.23
C ASP A 266 11.70 4.62 -3.03
N LEU A 267 12.54 3.60 -2.75
CA LEU A 267 12.33 2.68 -1.64
C LEU A 267 12.52 3.34 -0.27
N THR A 268 13.37 4.37 -0.18
CA THR A 268 13.61 5.10 1.08
C THR A 268 12.39 5.95 1.43
N GLU A 269 11.84 6.67 0.45
CA GLU A 269 10.61 7.44 0.63
C GLU A 269 9.39 6.55 0.80
N LEU A 270 9.33 5.39 0.15
CA LEU A 270 8.28 4.41 0.38
C LEU A 270 8.27 3.97 1.85
N ALA A 271 9.42 3.52 2.38
CA ALA A 271 9.54 3.10 3.78
C ALA A 271 9.18 4.24 4.75
N ALA A 272 9.75 5.44 4.54
CA ALA A 272 9.45 6.61 5.36
C ALA A 272 7.97 7.02 5.31
N SER A 273 7.31 6.90 4.14
CA SER A 273 5.88 7.18 4.00
C SER A 273 5.03 6.15 4.74
N LEU A 274 5.38 4.87 4.67
CA LEU A 274 4.65 3.81 5.37
C LEU A 274 4.76 4.03 6.87
N GLU A 275 5.97 4.31 7.39
CA GLU A 275 6.21 4.62 8.80
C GLU A 275 5.43 5.83 9.31
N ALA A 276 5.48 6.95 8.59
CA ALA A 276 4.74 8.15 8.95
C ALA A 276 3.22 7.93 8.98
N ASN A 277 2.71 7.08 8.09
CA ASN A 277 1.29 6.85 7.93
C ASN A 277 0.70 5.77 8.88
N GLN A 278 1.53 5.05 9.66
CA GLN A 278 1.03 3.96 10.54
C GLN A 278 0.03 4.44 11.61
N LYS A 279 0.27 5.62 12.18
CA LYS A 279 -0.55 6.18 13.28
C LYS A 279 -1.54 7.24 12.80
N ALA A 280 -1.46 7.63 11.53
CA ALA A 280 -2.25 8.72 11.00
C ALA A 280 -3.59 8.20 10.50
N SER A 281 -4.68 8.86 10.87
CA SER A 281 -6.03 8.56 10.37
C SER A 281 -6.19 8.88 8.86
N ARG A 282 -5.18 9.52 8.27
CA ARG A 282 -5.10 9.93 6.86
C ARG A 282 -3.64 9.87 6.40
N THR A 283 -3.40 9.70 5.11
CA THR A 283 -2.05 9.80 4.54
C THR A 283 -1.45 11.18 4.79
N GLU A 284 -0.37 11.24 5.58
CA GLU A 284 0.38 12.46 5.89
C GLU A 284 1.57 12.67 4.95
N ARG A 285 2.24 11.58 4.54
CA ARG A 285 3.36 11.60 3.60
C ARG A 285 3.06 10.71 2.40
N GLY A 286 3.25 11.26 1.19
CA GLY A 286 3.19 10.48 -0.05
C GLY A 286 4.52 9.82 -0.36
N GLY A 287 4.50 8.60 -0.90
CA GLY A 287 5.69 7.87 -1.36
C GLY A 287 5.80 7.75 -2.88
N SER A 288 5.05 8.55 -3.65
CA SER A 288 5.03 8.46 -5.11
C SER A 288 6.03 9.41 -5.75
N THR A 289 6.85 8.90 -6.66
CA THR A 289 7.86 9.69 -7.40
C THR A 289 7.21 10.55 -8.49
N ILE A 290 7.92 11.55 -9.00
CA ILE A 290 7.46 12.35 -10.15
C ILE A 290 7.18 11.45 -11.36
N THR A 291 7.98 10.41 -11.59
CA THR A 291 7.81 9.48 -12.71
C THR A 291 6.53 8.65 -12.57
N GLN A 292 6.22 8.16 -11.35
CA GLN A 292 4.95 7.47 -11.09
C GLN A 292 3.75 8.41 -11.27
N GLN A 293 3.87 9.65 -10.81
CA GLN A 293 2.84 10.66 -11.03
C GLN A 293 2.65 10.97 -12.52
N LEU A 294 3.73 10.99 -13.32
CA LEU A 294 3.64 11.15 -14.77
C LEU A 294 2.92 9.97 -15.42
N ALA A 295 3.28 8.74 -15.07
CA ALA A 295 2.60 7.53 -15.53
C ALA A 295 1.09 7.57 -15.20
N LYS A 296 0.74 8.05 -13.99
CA LYS A 296 -0.65 8.28 -13.59
C LYS A 296 -1.37 9.25 -14.51
N ILE A 297 -0.75 10.39 -14.81
CA ILE A 297 -1.35 11.46 -15.61
C ILE A 297 -1.54 11.02 -17.07
N LEU A 298 -0.55 10.37 -17.66
CA LEU A 298 -0.54 10.06 -19.09
C LEU A 298 -1.21 8.74 -19.46
N VAL A 299 -1.20 7.76 -18.55
CA VAL A 299 -1.56 6.38 -18.92
C VAL A 299 -2.67 5.83 -18.05
N THR A 300 -2.48 5.75 -16.73
CA THR A 300 -3.35 4.93 -15.88
C THR A 300 -4.59 5.65 -15.34
N GLY A 301 -4.62 6.99 -15.37
CA GLY A 301 -5.79 7.77 -14.98
C GLY A 301 -6.10 7.81 -13.48
N GLY A 302 -7.37 8.14 -13.16
CA GLY A 302 -7.81 8.62 -11.85
C GLY A 302 -8.42 7.60 -10.87
N GLU A 303 -8.54 6.31 -11.23
CA GLU A 303 -9.03 5.30 -10.29
C GLU A 303 -8.14 5.23 -9.03
N GLN A 304 -8.62 4.74 -7.89
CA GLN A 304 -7.85 4.70 -6.64
C GLN A 304 -7.78 3.28 -6.07
N ASN A 305 -7.17 2.37 -6.83
CA ASN A 305 -6.92 0.98 -6.44
C ASN A 305 -5.42 0.62 -6.49
N ALA A 306 -5.07 -0.47 -5.81
CA ALA A 306 -3.69 -0.96 -5.68
C ALA A 306 -3.14 -1.48 -7.03
N GLU A 307 -3.98 -2.12 -7.84
CA GLU A 307 -3.64 -2.60 -9.18
C GLU A 307 -3.12 -1.47 -10.07
N ARG A 308 -3.84 -0.35 -10.14
CA ARG A 308 -3.39 0.84 -10.87
C ARG A 308 -2.07 1.39 -10.32
N LYS A 309 -1.83 1.32 -9.00
CA LYS A 309 -0.53 1.74 -8.42
C LYS A 309 0.61 0.84 -8.90
N LEU A 310 0.35 -0.46 -9.08
CA LEU A 310 1.30 -1.40 -9.68
C LEU A 310 1.51 -1.10 -11.17
N ARG A 311 0.45 -0.75 -11.92
CA ARG A 311 0.57 -0.28 -13.31
C ARG A 311 1.43 0.98 -13.43
N GLU A 312 1.20 1.98 -12.57
CA GLU A 312 2.03 3.19 -12.52
C GLU A 312 3.51 2.86 -12.33
N LEU A 313 3.83 1.86 -11.49
CA LEU A 313 5.20 1.44 -11.26
C LEU A 313 5.83 0.81 -12.51
N LEU A 314 5.11 -0.05 -13.24
CA LEU A 314 5.60 -0.63 -14.50
C LEU A 314 5.93 0.45 -15.53
N TYR A 315 4.99 1.37 -15.78
CA TYR A 315 5.23 2.49 -16.70
C TYR A 315 6.32 3.43 -16.20
N ALA A 316 6.41 3.68 -14.89
CA ALA A 316 7.46 4.54 -14.35
C ALA A 316 8.86 3.95 -14.59
N VAL A 317 9.03 2.64 -14.42
CA VAL A 317 10.32 1.98 -14.67
C VAL A 317 10.67 2.04 -16.15
N GLU A 318 9.75 1.70 -17.05
CA GLU A 318 10.03 1.76 -18.50
C GLU A 318 10.29 3.22 -18.95
N MET A 319 9.56 4.21 -18.43
CA MET A 319 9.82 5.63 -18.74
C MET A 319 11.24 6.06 -18.35
N GLU A 320 11.78 5.55 -17.24
CA GLU A 320 13.16 5.86 -16.82
C GLU A 320 14.19 5.25 -17.78
N GLN A 321 13.89 4.06 -18.32
CA GLN A 321 14.72 3.39 -19.31
C GLN A 321 14.67 4.09 -20.67
N THR A 322 13.51 4.61 -21.08
CA THR A 322 13.29 5.12 -22.45
C THR A 322 13.40 6.64 -22.61
N LEU A 323 13.08 7.43 -21.58
CA LEU A 323 12.94 8.89 -21.69
C LEU A 323 14.10 9.66 -21.05
N GLY A 324 14.63 9.15 -19.94
CA GLY A 324 15.59 9.85 -19.09
C GLY A 324 14.99 11.00 -18.26
N LYS A 325 15.70 11.36 -17.17
CA LYS A 325 15.21 12.27 -16.12
C LYS A 325 14.74 13.64 -16.61
N MET A 326 15.50 14.25 -17.51
CA MET A 326 15.19 15.59 -18.01
C MET A 326 13.89 15.60 -18.80
N ARG A 327 13.65 14.56 -19.61
CA ARG A 327 12.43 14.45 -20.40
C ARG A 327 11.23 14.14 -19.53
N ILE A 328 11.38 13.25 -18.55
CA ILE A 328 10.34 12.94 -17.57
C ILE A 328 9.91 14.21 -16.83
N LEU A 329 10.87 14.98 -16.31
CA LEU A 329 10.56 16.21 -15.59
C LEU A 329 9.84 17.23 -16.48
N GLN A 330 10.28 17.39 -17.73
CA GLN A 330 9.62 18.27 -18.68
C GLN A 330 8.18 17.82 -18.95
N LEU A 331 7.96 16.54 -19.25
CA LEU A 331 6.63 15.99 -19.48
C LEU A 331 5.74 16.13 -18.25
N TYR A 332 6.28 15.94 -17.05
CA TYR A 332 5.54 16.16 -15.80
C TYR A 332 5.11 17.63 -15.68
N LEU A 333 6.03 18.58 -15.81
CA LEU A 333 5.72 20.00 -15.73
C LEU A 333 4.68 20.42 -16.78
N ASP A 334 4.75 19.83 -17.97
CA ASP A 334 3.86 20.14 -19.09
C ASP A 334 2.46 19.50 -18.96
N ASN A 335 2.26 18.49 -18.10
CA ASN A 335 0.97 17.78 -17.97
C ASN A 335 0.39 17.79 -16.55
N ALA A 336 1.17 18.18 -15.53
CA ALA A 336 0.70 18.20 -14.14
C ALA A 336 -0.53 19.10 -13.97
N PRO A 337 -1.52 18.69 -13.15
CA PRO A 337 -2.66 19.53 -12.81
C PRO A 337 -2.24 20.62 -11.83
N TRP A 338 -2.60 21.87 -12.11
CA TRP A 338 -2.33 23.04 -11.27
C TRP A 338 -3.61 23.69 -10.71
N GLY A 339 -4.78 23.10 -11.01
CA GLY A 339 -6.09 23.51 -10.51
C GLY A 339 -7.19 22.58 -11.05
N ALA A 340 -8.45 22.91 -10.83
CA ALA A 340 -9.57 22.05 -11.26
C ALA A 340 -9.69 21.90 -12.79
N ARG A 341 -9.30 22.93 -13.55
CA ARG A 341 -9.37 22.95 -15.03
C ARG A 341 -8.08 23.48 -15.66
N ILE A 342 -6.99 23.49 -14.91
CA ILE A 342 -5.70 24.04 -15.33
C ILE A 342 -4.67 22.94 -15.18
N CYS A 343 -3.99 22.62 -16.27
CA CYS A 343 -2.84 21.73 -16.28
C CYS A 343 -1.72 22.37 -17.12
N GLY A 344 -0.49 21.89 -16.93
CA GLY A 344 0.71 22.45 -17.57
C GLY A 344 1.24 23.71 -16.87
N ALA A 345 2.54 23.70 -16.58
CA ALA A 345 3.22 24.74 -15.80
C ALA A 345 3.18 26.12 -16.48
N GLU A 346 3.31 26.19 -17.81
CA GLU A 346 3.23 27.45 -18.54
C GLU A 346 1.85 28.07 -18.47
N THR A 347 0.81 27.25 -18.68
CA THR A 347 -0.58 27.68 -18.57
C THR A 347 -0.88 28.16 -17.14
N ALA A 348 -0.42 27.45 -16.12
CA ALA A 348 -0.58 27.85 -14.72
C ALA A 348 0.12 29.17 -14.41
N ALA A 349 1.40 29.31 -14.80
CA ALA A 349 2.19 30.53 -14.57
C ALA A 349 1.53 31.77 -15.20
N ARG A 350 1.05 31.64 -16.44
CA ARG A 350 0.33 32.71 -17.14
C ARG A 350 -1.02 33.01 -16.51
N THR A 351 -1.73 31.98 -16.05
CA THR A 351 -3.06 32.17 -15.45
C THR A 351 -2.93 32.92 -14.13
N TYR A 352 -2.08 32.44 -13.24
CA TYR A 352 -1.98 32.89 -11.85
C TYR A 352 -1.08 34.11 -11.66
N PHE A 353 0.01 34.23 -12.42
CA PHE A 353 1.00 35.29 -12.22
C PHE A 353 1.20 36.21 -13.43
N LYS A 354 0.48 35.98 -14.53
CA LYS A 354 0.63 36.72 -15.80
C LYS A 354 2.08 36.73 -16.30
N ARG A 355 2.85 35.67 -16.01
CA ARG A 355 4.26 35.53 -16.36
C ARG A 355 4.52 34.20 -17.08
N PRO A 356 5.50 34.16 -18.02
CA PRO A 356 6.02 32.89 -18.52
C PRO A 356 6.62 32.06 -17.38
N ALA A 357 6.48 30.74 -17.41
CA ALA A 357 6.95 29.86 -16.32
C ALA A 357 8.46 29.99 -16.06
N ARG A 358 9.25 30.22 -17.12
CA ARG A 358 10.70 30.45 -17.02
C ARG A 358 11.09 31.73 -16.27
N ASN A 359 10.16 32.68 -16.15
CA ASN A 359 10.37 34.00 -15.53
C ASN A 359 9.63 34.13 -14.19
N LEU A 360 9.17 33.02 -13.61
CA LEU A 360 8.60 33.02 -12.27
C LEU A 360 9.65 33.42 -11.24
N GLU A 361 9.25 34.27 -10.32
CA GLU A 361 10.05 34.57 -9.15
C GLU A 361 10.14 33.34 -8.23
N PRO A 362 11.21 33.20 -7.42
CA PRO A 362 11.42 32.05 -6.55
C PRO A 362 10.20 31.73 -5.67
N VAL A 363 9.57 32.77 -5.11
CA VAL A 363 8.39 32.66 -4.26
C VAL A 363 7.14 32.21 -5.04
N GLN A 364 6.98 32.64 -6.30
CA GLN A 364 5.87 32.22 -7.16
C GLN A 364 6.02 30.74 -7.57
N ALA A 365 7.25 30.31 -7.83
CA ALA A 365 7.56 28.91 -8.12
C ALA A 365 7.24 27.99 -6.92
N VAL A 366 7.66 28.37 -5.71
CA VAL A 366 7.31 27.65 -4.47
C VAL A 366 5.81 27.63 -4.24
N TRP A 367 5.14 28.76 -4.47
CA TRP A 367 3.68 28.87 -4.35
C TRP A 367 2.98 27.83 -5.22
N LEU A 368 3.30 27.76 -6.52
CA LEU A 368 2.73 26.75 -7.43
C LEU A 368 3.04 25.33 -6.96
N ALA A 369 4.31 25.01 -6.70
CA ALA A 369 4.71 23.66 -6.31
C ALA A 369 3.98 23.18 -5.05
N SER A 370 3.77 24.09 -4.08
CA SER A 370 3.03 23.79 -2.86
C SER A 370 1.51 23.64 -3.04
N MET A 371 0.97 23.80 -4.25
CA MET A 371 -0.42 23.45 -4.59
C MET A 371 -0.58 21.99 -5.06
N LEU A 372 0.49 21.33 -5.54
CA LEU A 372 0.43 20.07 -6.28
C LEU A 372 -0.21 18.86 -5.54
N THR A 373 -0.14 18.78 -4.20
CA THR A 373 -0.75 17.65 -3.45
C THR A 373 -2.27 17.57 -3.66
N ASN A 374 -2.95 18.70 -3.75
CA ASN A 374 -4.37 18.77 -4.07
C ASN A 374 -4.67 20.12 -4.74
N PRO A 375 -4.42 20.25 -6.05
CA PRO A 375 -4.42 21.55 -6.74
C PRO A 375 -5.77 22.25 -6.66
N ALA A 376 -6.87 21.51 -6.85
CA ALA A 376 -8.22 22.05 -6.78
C ALA A 376 -8.56 22.57 -5.38
N LEU A 377 -8.19 21.85 -4.32
CA LEU A 377 -8.37 22.32 -2.94
C LEU A 377 -7.49 23.53 -2.65
N ALA A 378 -6.24 23.53 -3.10
CA ALA A 378 -5.31 24.62 -2.88
C ALA A 378 -5.78 25.92 -3.54
N VAL A 379 -6.29 25.85 -4.79
CA VAL A 379 -6.90 27.02 -5.47
C VAL A 379 -8.13 27.51 -4.70
N ARG A 380 -9.02 26.62 -4.26
CA ARG A 380 -10.21 27.03 -3.49
C ARG A 380 -9.84 27.73 -2.18
N LYS A 381 -8.86 27.20 -1.45
CA LYS A 381 -8.34 27.85 -0.23
C LYS A 381 -7.74 29.21 -0.54
N TRP A 382 -6.96 29.31 -1.62
CA TRP A 382 -6.42 30.60 -2.04
C TRP A 382 -7.51 31.62 -2.38
N GLN A 383 -8.59 31.19 -3.03
CA GLN A 383 -9.75 32.06 -3.31
C GLN A 383 -10.52 32.49 -2.06
N GLN A 384 -10.64 31.61 -1.07
CA GLN A 384 -11.38 31.88 0.17
C GLN A 384 -10.57 32.70 1.18
N ASP A 385 -9.32 32.30 1.41
CA ASP A 385 -8.50 32.77 2.52
C ASP A 385 -7.41 33.77 2.05
N GLY A 386 -7.29 33.98 0.73
CA GLY A 386 -6.22 34.78 0.14
C GLY A 386 -4.84 34.11 0.22
N ASN A 387 -4.77 32.84 0.63
CA ASN A 387 -3.51 32.11 0.81
C ASN A 387 -3.64 30.60 0.56
N ILE A 388 -2.51 29.96 0.28
CA ILE A 388 -2.37 28.51 0.24
C ILE A 388 -1.88 27.98 1.60
N ASN A 389 -1.54 26.69 1.68
CA ASN A 389 -0.91 26.13 2.86
C ASN A 389 0.54 26.67 3.00
N VAL A 390 0.71 27.72 3.79
CA VAL A 390 2.00 28.38 4.03
C VAL A 390 3.02 27.43 4.64
N ASP A 391 2.62 26.55 5.57
CA ASP A 391 3.54 25.58 6.17
C ASP A 391 4.11 24.62 5.13
N ARG A 392 3.29 24.20 4.16
CA ARG A 392 3.78 23.41 3.02
C ARG A 392 4.71 24.25 2.16
N ALA A 393 4.35 25.49 1.82
CA ALA A 393 5.20 26.37 1.02
C ALA A 393 6.58 26.60 1.67
N THR A 394 6.61 26.79 2.99
CA THR A 394 7.85 26.90 3.77
C THR A 394 8.68 25.62 3.67
N ARG A 395 8.10 24.44 3.89
CA ARG A 395 8.82 23.16 3.73
C ARG A 395 9.35 22.96 2.31
N VAL A 396 8.59 23.36 1.29
CA VAL A 396 9.04 23.31 -0.10
C VAL A 396 10.25 24.22 -0.32
N ALA A 397 10.20 25.46 0.18
CA ALA A 397 11.32 26.40 0.10
C ALA A 397 12.57 25.90 0.84
N GLU A 398 12.40 25.33 2.04
CA GLU A 398 13.47 24.70 2.81
C GLU A 398 14.09 23.51 2.09
N GLY A 399 13.30 22.78 1.29
CA GLY A 399 13.79 21.66 0.51
C GLY A 399 14.46 22.01 -0.83
N VAL A 400 14.36 23.26 -1.31
CA VAL A 400 14.94 23.63 -2.62
C VAL A 400 16.46 23.42 -2.61
N ARG A 401 16.98 22.65 -3.58
CA ARG A 401 18.41 22.37 -3.74
C ARG A 401 19.05 23.27 -4.82
N GLY A 402 20.38 23.31 -4.82
CA GLY A 402 21.17 24.05 -5.81
C GLY A 402 21.19 25.58 -5.64
N ILE A 403 20.77 26.09 -4.48
CA ILE A 403 20.71 27.54 -4.17
C ILE A 403 21.65 27.89 -3.02
N SER A 404 22.18 29.11 -3.01
CA SER A 404 23.03 29.60 -1.93
C SER A 404 22.22 29.80 -0.64
N LYS A 405 22.92 29.86 0.51
CA LYS A 405 22.29 30.19 1.81
C LYS A 405 21.57 31.53 1.77
N VAL A 406 22.18 32.54 1.15
CA VAL A 406 21.58 33.88 0.99
C VAL A 406 20.29 33.83 0.17
N GLN A 407 20.27 33.06 -0.92
CA GLN A 407 19.06 32.87 -1.72
C GLN A 407 17.97 32.14 -0.94
N ARG A 408 18.33 31.14 -0.13
CA ARG A 408 17.39 30.42 0.73
C ARG A 408 16.76 31.33 1.78
N ASP A 409 17.57 32.12 2.48
CA ASP A 409 17.09 33.04 3.51
C ASP A 409 16.16 34.11 2.92
N ALA A 410 16.49 34.62 1.73
CA ALA A 410 15.64 35.55 1.00
C ALA A 410 14.32 34.87 0.57
N LEU A 411 14.37 33.66 0.02
CA LEU A 411 13.20 32.90 -0.39
C LEU A 411 12.25 32.63 0.79
N LEU A 412 12.76 32.20 1.94
CA LEU A 412 11.95 31.93 3.12
C LEU A 412 11.23 33.19 3.64
N LYS A 413 11.93 34.33 3.67
CA LYS A 413 11.33 35.63 3.99
C LYS A 413 10.23 36.00 2.99
N SER A 414 10.48 35.82 1.70
CA SER A 414 9.49 36.09 0.65
C SER A 414 8.27 35.18 0.76
N VAL A 415 8.43 33.88 1.06
CA VAL A 415 7.32 32.93 1.23
C VAL A 415 6.44 33.32 2.41
N ALA A 416 7.02 33.69 3.55
CA ALA A 416 6.26 34.13 4.73
C ALA A 416 5.43 35.40 4.43
N ALA A 417 6.02 36.35 3.70
CA ALA A 417 5.38 37.62 3.33
C ALA A 417 4.47 37.52 2.10
N ALA A 418 4.51 36.43 1.33
CA ALA A 418 3.84 36.32 0.05
C ALA A 418 2.33 36.47 0.18
N ARG A 419 1.77 37.43 -0.55
CA ARG A 419 0.33 37.57 -0.75
C ARG A 419 0.10 37.80 -2.24
N PHE A 420 -0.58 36.86 -2.88
CA PHE A 420 -0.93 36.97 -4.29
C PHE A 420 -2.45 37.08 -4.42
N PRO A 421 -2.95 37.92 -5.34
CA PRO A 421 -4.38 38.03 -5.57
C PRO A 421 -4.93 36.66 -5.98
N ALA A 422 -6.06 36.29 -5.39
CA ALA A 422 -6.76 35.08 -5.77
C ALA A 422 -7.12 35.10 -7.26
N PRO A 423 -6.99 33.97 -7.97
CA PRO A 423 -7.26 33.89 -9.40
C PRO A 423 -8.73 33.74 -9.76
#